data_AF-A0A523G1N9-F1
#
_entry.id   AF-A0A523G1N9-F1
#
_cell.length_a   1.000
_cell.length_b   1.000
_cell.length_c   1.000
_cell.angle_alpha   90.00
_cell.angle_beta   90.00
_cell.angle_gamma   90.00
#
_symmetry.space_group_name_H-M   'P 1'
#
loop_
_entity.id
_entity.type
_entity.pdbx_description
1 polymer ?
#
loop_
_entity_poly.entity_id
_entity_poly.type
_entity_poly.pdbx_seq_one_letter_code
_entity_poly.pdbx_strand_id
1 'polypeptide(L)'
;MKNEFAASPIQPNLVREMAKLRRASSNAAAALDEAPPLSITDLHRNLIRAMFRLRACRHELMLTGLIDDSAWLMLLDLYLNHMDGRCLNVTALCLKADVPPTTALRRLDTLVRLGLAAKRSDSSDLRRITVALTAVGIEKAQAYLQSMHAELVVALGIQIK
;
A
#
# COMPACT_ATOMS: atom_id res chain seq x y z
N MET A 1 7.37 -24.67 19.97
CA MET A 1 6.78 -24.42 18.65
C MET A 1 7.15 -23.00 18.26
N LYS A 2 8.03 -22.83 17.26
CA LYS A 2 8.72 -21.56 16.99
C LYS A 2 7.74 -20.53 16.43
N ASN A 3 7.81 -19.31 16.97
CA ASN A 3 7.01 -18.16 16.55
C ASN A 3 7.54 -17.67 15.20
N GLU A 4 7.02 -18.20 14.09
CA GLU A 4 7.41 -17.81 12.72
C GLU A 4 6.77 -16.49 12.26
N PHE A 5 6.00 -15.82 13.13
CA PHE A 5 5.61 -14.41 12.98
C PHE A 5 6.74 -13.45 13.41
N ALA A 6 8.00 -13.87 13.31
CA ALA A 6 9.08 -12.90 13.31
C ALA A 6 8.86 -12.03 12.06
N ALA A 7 8.19 -10.90 12.24
CA ALA A 7 8.41 -9.73 11.43
C ALA A 7 9.92 -9.68 11.24
N SER A 8 10.39 -9.90 10.01
CA SER A 8 11.75 -9.49 9.69
C SER A 8 11.80 -8.03 10.17
N PRO A 9 12.73 -7.67 11.07
CA PRO A 9 12.78 -6.30 11.57
C PRO A 9 12.77 -5.43 10.33
N ILE A 10 11.81 -4.50 10.24
CA ILE A 10 11.90 -3.42 9.26
C ILE A 10 13.34 -2.96 9.37
N GLN A 11 14.09 -3.15 8.28
CA GLN A 11 15.53 -2.96 8.28
C GLN A 11 15.80 -1.59 8.93
N PRO A 12 16.79 -1.45 9.82
CA PRO A 12 17.11 -0.16 10.47
C PRO A 12 17.50 0.94 9.47
N ASN A 13 17.50 0.63 8.16
CA ASN A 13 17.58 1.58 7.08
C ASN A 13 16.37 2.51 7.02
N LEU A 14 15.16 2.14 7.42
CA LEU A 14 13.97 2.98 7.17
C LEU A 14 13.98 4.27 8.00
N VAL A 15 14.34 4.22 9.28
CA VAL A 15 14.49 5.44 10.12
C VAL A 15 15.67 6.29 9.62
N ARG A 16 16.75 5.65 9.15
CA ARG A 16 17.91 6.32 8.57
C ARG A 16 17.59 6.93 7.20
N GLU A 17 16.74 6.30 6.41
CA GLU A 17 16.18 6.79 5.15
C GLU A 17 15.23 7.94 5.41
N MET A 18 14.35 7.85 6.41
CA MET A 18 13.47 8.95 6.82
C MET A 18 14.27 10.17 7.34
N ALA A 19 15.36 9.95 8.07
CA ALA A 19 16.25 11.03 8.49
C ALA A 19 17.07 11.64 7.31
N LYS A 20 17.48 10.81 6.35
CA LYS A 20 18.08 11.26 5.08
C LYS A 20 17.06 12.03 4.22
N LEU A 21 15.81 11.57 4.14
CA LEU A 21 14.69 12.21 3.46
C LEU A 21 14.35 13.55 4.12
N ARG A 22 14.40 13.65 5.45
CA ARG A 22 14.18 14.91 6.19
C ARG A 22 15.29 15.94 5.94
N ARG A 23 16.56 15.49 5.89
CA ARG A 23 17.70 16.37 5.54
C ARG A 23 17.72 16.75 4.05
N ALA A 24 17.40 15.80 3.16
CA ALA A 24 17.24 16.05 1.73
C ALA A 24 16.08 17.00 1.45
N SER A 25 14.97 16.89 2.19
CA SER A 25 13.85 17.84 2.15
C SER A 25 14.24 19.24 2.61
N SER A 26 15.15 19.37 3.58
CA SER A 26 15.68 20.67 4.02
C SER A 26 16.57 21.33 2.96
N ASN A 27 17.38 20.55 2.25
CA ASN A 27 18.20 21.06 1.15
C ASN A 27 17.38 21.33 -0.12
N ALA A 28 16.32 20.54 -0.36
CA ALA A 28 15.37 20.78 -1.43
C ALA A 28 14.53 22.05 -1.20
N ALA A 29 14.20 22.37 0.06
CA ALA A 29 13.57 23.64 0.40
C ALA A 29 14.42 24.86 0.01
N ALA A 30 15.76 24.75 0.11
CA ALA A 30 16.68 25.80 -0.34
C ALA A 30 16.77 25.90 -1.88
N ALA A 31 16.57 24.80 -2.62
CA ALA A 31 16.56 24.80 -4.08
C ALA A 31 15.21 25.21 -4.70
N LEU A 32 14.11 25.04 -3.95
CA LEU A 32 12.76 25.51 -4.31
C LEU A 32 12.64 27.04 -4.26
N ASP A 33 13.57 27.73 -3.58
CA ASP A 33 13.60 29.20 -3.49
C ASP A 33 14.13 29.85 -4.79
N GLU A 34 14.86 29.09 -5.62
CA GLU A 34 15.52 29.57 -6.85
C GLU A 34 14.74 29.20 -8.14
N ALA A 35 13.84 28.22 -8.08
CA ALA A 35 12.97 27.86 -9.21
C ALA A 35 11.66 28.66 -9.12
N PRO A 36 11.14 29.24 -10.21
CA PRO A 36 9.84 29.89 -10.16
C PRO A 36 8.79 28.88 -9.67
N PRO A 37 7.98 29.22 -8.66
CA PRO A 37 7.01 28.29 -8.10
C PRO A 37 6.08 27.82 -9.22
N LEU A 38 5.85 26.50 -9.29
CA LEU A 38 4.90 25.92 -10.24
C LEU A 38 3.56 26.65 -10.10
N SER A 39 3.01 27.12 -11.22
CA SER A 39 1.63 27.59 -11.23
C SER A 39 0.72 26.47 -10.73
N ILE A 40 -0.28 26.82 -9.92
CA ILE A 40 -1.29 25.87 -9.44
C ILE A 40 -1.90 25.08 -10.60
N THR A 41 -2.07 25.71 -11.77
CA THR A 41 -2.58 25.06 -12.98
C THR A 41 -1.64 23.95 -13.48
N ASP A 42 -0.33 24.18 -13.47
CA ASP A 42 0.66 23.19 -13.92
C ASP A 42 0.82 22.05 -12.91
N LEU A 43 0.75 22.38 -11.61
CA LEU A 43 0.68 21.39 -10.54
C LEU A 43 -0.54 20.47 -10.72
N HIS A 44 -1.74 21.05 -10.92
CA HIS A 44 -2.95 20.27 -11.19
C HIS A 44 -2.80 19.39 -12.43
N ARG A 45 -2.23 19.91 -13.52
CA ARG A 45 -1.98 19.15 -14.74
C ARG A 45 -1.08 17.94 -14.48
N ASN A 46 -0.01 18.13 -13.72
CA ASN A 46 0.94 17.06 -13.38
C ASN A 46 0.30 16.01 -12.48
N LEU A 47 -0.47 16.43 -11.46
CA LEU A 47 -1.21 15.53 -10.58
C LEU A 47 -2.24 14.70 -11.36
N ILE A 48 -3.02 15.32 -12.24
CA ILE A 48 -4.00 14.60 -13.08
C ILE A 48 -3.31 13.55 -13.95
N ARG A 49 -2.15 13.87 -14.55
CA ARG A 49 -1.36 12.92 -15.32
C ARG A 49 -0.85 11.75 -14.46
N ALA A 50 -0.35 12.05 -13.27
CA ALA A 50 0.09 11.02 -12.32
C ALA A 50 -1.08 10.12 -11.89
N MET A 51 -2.27 10.67 -11.62
CA MET A 51 -3.47 9.89 -11.31
C MET A 51 -3.83 8.90 -12.43
N PHE A 52 -3.75 9.32 -13.70
CA PHE A 52 -3.99 8.40 -14.81
C PHE A 52 -2.94 7.29 -14.91
N ARG A 53 -1.65 7.61 -14.74
CA ARG A 53 -0.58 6.61 -14.75
C ARG A 53 -0.70 5.64 -13.58
N LEU A 54 -1.06 6.11 -12.40
CA LEU A 54 -1.28 5.26 -11.23
C LEU A 54 -2.48 4.35 -11.37
N ARG A 55 -3.56 4.83 -12.02
CA ARG A 55 -4.69 3.97 -12.36
C ARG A 55 -4.28 2.86 -13.33
N ALA A 56 -3.47 3.18 -14.34
CA ALA A 56 -2.95 2.19 -15.30
C ALA A 56 -2.00 1.18 -14.62
N CYS A 57 -1.05 1.66 -13.82
CA CYS A 57 -0.13 0.81 -13.04
C CYS A 57 -0.90 -0.13 -12.08
N ARG A 58 -1.95 0.37 -11.42
CA ARG A 58 -2.84 -0.48 -10.61
C ARG A 58 -3.47 -1.58 -11.46
N HIS A 59 -3.97 -1.24 -12.64
CA HIS A 59 -4.60 -2.21 -13.54
C HIS A 59 -3.63 -3.30 -14.00
N GLU A 60 -2.37 -2.95 -14.30
CA GLU A 60 -1.33 -3.88 -14.74
C GLU A 60 -0.83 -4.79 -13.60
N LEU A 61 -0.58 -4.22 -12.41
CA LEU A 61 -0.10 -4.97 -11.26
C LEU A 61 -1.15 -5.96 -10.74
N MET A 62 -2.43 -5.61 -10.87
CA MET A 62 -3.57 -6.37 -10.36
C MET A 62 -4.24 -7.23 -11.44
N LEU A 63 -3.55 -8.28 -11.90
CA LEU A 63 -4.08 -9.39 -12.72
C LEU A 63 -5.37 -9.02 -13.47
N THR A 64 -5.22 -8.17 -14.48
CA THR A 64 -6.27 -7.41 -15.18
C THR A 64 -7.69 -7.97 -15.03
N GLY A 65 -8.51 -7.29 -14.22
CA GLY A 65 -9.94 -7.58 -14.07
C GLY A 65 -10.31 -8.59 -12.97
N LEU A 66 -9.35 -9.21 -12.28
CA LEU A 66 -9.65 -10.16 -11.20
C LEU A 66 -9.85 -9.49 -9.83
N ILE A 67 -9.31 -8.29 -9.63
CA ILE A 67 -9.42 -7.51 -8.40
C ILE A 67 -10.10 -6.18 -8.73
N ASP A 68 -11.14 -5.85 -7.99
CA ASP A 68 -11.81 -4.56 -8.09
C ASP A 68 -11.33 -3.59 -6.99
N ASP A 69 -11.87 -2.38 -7.00
CA ASP A 69 -11.47 -1.33 -6.05
C ASP A 69 -11.69 -1.75 -4.58
N SER A 70 -12.73 -2.53 -4.28
CA SER A 70 -13.01 -3.00 -2.91
C SER A 70 -11.98 -4.00 -2.40
N ALA A 71 -11.61 -4.98 -3.23
CA ALA A 71 -10.56 -5.94 -2.90
C ALA A 71 -9.18 -5.27 -2.86
N TRP A 72 -8.97 -4.22 -3.66
CA TRP A 72 -7.78 -3.39 -3.58
C TRP A 72 -7.65 -2.66 -2.24
N LEU A 73 -8.73 -2.03 -1.75
CA LEU A 73 -8.74 -1.37 -0.44
C LEU A 73 -8.43 -2.35 0.70
N MET A 74 -8.97 -3.57 0.64
CA MET A 74 -8.64 -4.63 1.59
C MET A 74 -7.15 -5.01 1.56
N LEU A 75 -6.55 -5.13 0.36
CA LEU A 75 -5.13 -5.45 0.23
C LEU A 75 -4.26 -4.38 0.91
N LEU A 76 -4.56 -3.10 0.68
CA LEU A 76 -3.83 -1.99 1.29
C LEU A 76 -3.97 -1.95 2.82
N ASP A 77 -5.14 -2.29 3.35
CA ASP A 77 -5.40 -2.34 4.79
C ASP A 77 -4.61 -3.47 5.47
N LEU A 78 -4.56 -4.64 4.80
CA LEU A 78 -3.73 -5.74 5.24
C LEU A 78 -2.24 -5.38 5.17
N TYR A 79 -1.80 -4.62 4.16
CA TYR A 79 -0.43 -4.14 4.07
C TYR A 79 -0.09 -3.17 5.21
N LEU A 80 -0.98 -2.22 5.51
CA LEU A 80 -0.81 -1.29 6.63
C LEU A 80 -0.67 -2.05 7.96
N ASN A 81 -1.54 -3.03 8.22
CA ASN A 81 -1.46 -3.83 9.44
C ASN A 81 -0.23 -4.74 9.46
N HIS A 82 0.20 -5.25 8.30
CA HIS A 82 1.45 -6.00 8.19
C HIS A 82 2.65 -5.16 8.61
N MET A 83 2.72 -3.89 8.22
CA MET A 83 3.79 -2.97 8.66
C MET A 83 3.79 -2.75 10.18
N ASP A 84 2.62 -2.83 10.81
CA ASP A 84 2.47 -2.74 12.26
C ASP A 84 2.67 -4.09 12.99
N GLY A 85 2.99 -5.16 12.25
CA GLY A 85 3.10 -6.53 12.81
C GLY A 85 1.76 -7.09 13.31
N ARG A 86 0.63 -6.59 12.78
CA ARG A 86 -0.73 -6.96 13.17
C ARG A 86 -1.41 -7.82 12.11
N CYS A 87 -2.32 -8.67 12.57
CA CYS A 87 -3.27 -9.40 11.72
C CYS A 87 -4.67 -8.83 11.94
N LEU A 88 -5.50 -8.83 10.89
CA LEU A 88 -6.90 -8.43 10.99
C LEU A 88 -7.81 -9.64 11.10
N ASN A 89 -8.91 -9.54 11.86
CA ASN A 89 -9.99 -10.50 11.73
C ASN A 89 -10.85 -10.18 10.48
N VAL A 90 -11.63 -11.16 10.02
CA VAL A 90 -12.48 -11.01 8.82
C VAL A 90 -13.43 -9.81 8.94
N THR A 91 -14.09 -9.64 10.09
CA THR A 91 -15.05 -8.55 10.31
C THR A 91 -14.41 -7.17 10.14
N ALA A 92 -13.25 -6.96 10.77
CA ALA A 92 -12.50 -5.71 10.68
C ALA A 92 -12.07 -5.42 9.23
N LEU A 93 -11.58 -6.44 8.52
CA LEU A 93 -11.19 -6.28 7.12
C LEU A 93 -12.40 -5.96 6.22
N CYS A 94 -13.56 -6.57 6.46
CA CYS A 94 -14.77 -6.30 5.69
C CYS A 94 -15.25 -4.85 5.82
N LEU A 95 -15.01 -4.17 6.95
CA LEU A 95 -15.35 -2.75 7.12
C LEU A 95 -14.59 -1.84 6.15
N LYS A 96 -13.40 -2.26 5.69
CA LYS A 96 -12.58 -1.45 4.79
C LYS A 96 -12.99 -1.50 3.33
N ALA A 97 -13.70 -2.56 2.92
CA ALA A 97 -13.96 -2.84 1.52
C ALA A 97 -14.96 -1.88 0.84
N ASP A 98 -15.65 -1.03 1.62
CA ASP A 98 -16.63 -0.06 1.12
C ASP A 98 -17.77 -0.70 0.29
N VAL A 99 -18.18 -1.90 0.68
CA VAL A 99 -19.23 -2.69 0.04
C VAL A 99 -20.02 -3.48 1.09
N PRO A 100 -21.25 -3.96 0.78
CA PRO A 100 -22.00 -4.80 1.72
C PRO A 100 -21.19 -6.02 2.21
N PRO A 101 -21.42 -6.50 3.46
CA PRO A 101 -20.59 -7.56 4.05
C PRO A 101 -20.46 -8.84 3.23
N THR A 102 -21.54 -9.30 2.59
CA THR A 102 -21.52 -10.50 1.73
C THR A 102 -20.67 -10.27 0.47
N THR A 103 -20.70 -9.06 -0.09
CA THR A 103 -19.80 -8.65 -1.17
C THR A 103 -18.36 -8.61 -0.69
N ALA A 104 -18.10 -8.03 0.48
CA ALA A 104 -16.76 -7.96 1.07
C ALA A 104 -16.14 -9.37 1.28
N LEU A 105 -16.92 -10.34 1.75
CA LEU A 105 -16.47 -11.72 1.90
C LEU A 105 -16.05 -12.34 0.56
N ARG A 106 -16.84 -12.16 -0.50
CA ARG A 106 -16.49 -12.63 -1.85
C ARG A 106 -15.20 -11.99 -2.38
N ARG A 107 -14.93 -10.74 -1.99
CA ARG A 107 -13.71 -10.00 -2.35
C ARG A 107 -12.50 -10.51 -1.60
N LEU A 108 -12.64 -10.77 -0.31
CA LEU A 108 -11.64 -11.47 0.47
C LEU A 108 -11.34 -12.86 -0.11
N ASP A 109 -12.35 -13.64 -0.47
CA ASP A 109 -12.16 -14.96 -1.10
C ASP A 109 -11.44 -14.85 -2.45
N THR A 110 -11.63 -13.75 -3.15
CA THR A 110 -10.88 -13.45 -4.38
C THR A 110 -9.40 -13.19 -4.08
N LEU A 111 -9.07 -12.37 -3.09
CA LEU A 111 -7.68 -12.16 -2.67
C LEU A 111 -7.00 -13.47 -2.22
N VAL A 112 -7.74 -14.33 -1.51
CA VAL A 112 -7.24 -15.64 -1.06
C VAL A 112 -7.02 -16.58 -2.24
N ARG A 113 -7.97 -16.66 -3.17
CA ARG A 113 -7.86 -17.49 -4.38
C ARG A 113 -6.69 -17.06 -5.28
N LEU A 114 -6.39 -15.76 -5.33
CA LEU A 114 -5.25 -15.23 -6.07
C LEU A 114 -3.92 -15.36 -5.31
N GLY A 115 -3.93 -15.94 -4.11
CA GLY A 115 -2.73 -16.13 -3.30
C GLY A 115 -2.15 -14.82 -2.76
N LEU A 116 -2.92 -13.74 -2.69
CA LEU A 116 -2.48 -12.43 -2.16
C LEU A 116 -2.72 -12.30 -0.66
N ALA A 117 -3.73 -13.00 -0.14
CA ALA A 117 -4.04 -13.06 1.28
C ALA A 117 -4.22 -14.51 1.73
N ALA A 118 -4.05 -14.76 3.02
CA ALA A 118 -4.31 -16.06 3.63
C ALA A 118 -5.19 -15.89 4.87
N LYS A 119 -6.16 -16.79 5.02
CA LYS A 119 -6.96 -16.94 6.24
C LYS A 119 -6.28 -17.95 7.16
N ARG A 120 -6.21 -17.67 8.46
CA ARG A 120 -5.78 -18.62 9.49
C ARG A 120 -6.75 -18.60 10.66
N SER A 121 -7.10 -19.79 11.15
CA SER A 121 -7.79 -19.93 12.43
C SER A 121 -6.84 -19.46 13.54
N ASP A 122 -7.34 -18.60 14.42
CA ASP A 122 -6.61 -18.18 15.61
C ASP A 122 -6.38 -19.42 16.51
N SER A 123 -5.14 -19.62 16.93
CA SER A 123 -4.75 -20.73 17.81
C SER A 123 -5.41 -20.67 19.20
N SER A 124 -5.88 -19.48 19.62
CA SER A 124 -6.53 -19.24 20.91
C SER A 124 -8.06 -19.34 20.85
N ASP A 125 -8.66 -19.12 19.68
CA ASP A 125 -10.10 -19.22 19.45
C ASP A 125 -10.39 -19.60 17.99
N LEU A 126 -10.76 -20.87 17.76
CA LEU A 126 -11.07 -21.39 16.42
C LEU A 126 -12.27 -20.71 15.74
N ARG A 127 -13.06 -19.91 16.48
CA ARG A 127 -14.16 -19.09 15.94
C ARG A 127 -13.64 -17.80 15.30
N ARG A 128 -12.41 -17.39 15.59
CA ARG A 128 -11.79 -16.18 15.04
C ARG A 128 -10.87 -16.55 13.89
N ILE A 129 -11.28 -16.15 12.70
CA ILE A 129 -10.45 -16.23 11.51
C ILE A 129 -9.71 -14.91 11.38
N THR A 130 -8.38 -14.99 11.38
CA THR A 130 -7.49 -13.88 11.05
C THR A 130 -7.06 -13.95 9.59
N VAL A 131 -6.71 -12.80 9.05
CA VAL A 131 -6.30 -12.60 7.66
C VAL A 131 -5.00 -11.80 7.65
N ALA A 132 -4.06 -12.23 6.83
CA ALA A 132 -2.80 -11.54 6.58
C ALA A 132 -2.43 -11.62 5.10
N LEU A 133 -1.56 -10.73 4.64
CA LEU A 133 -0.96 -10.85 3.31
C LEU A 133 -0.04 -12.07 3.23
N THR A 134 0.01 -12.66 2.04
CA THR A 134 1.08 -13.58 1.67
C THR A 134 2.31 -12.78 1.23
N ALA A 135 3.45 -13.46 1.01
CA ALA A 135 4.63 -12.82 0.42
C ALA A 135 4.32 -12.16 -0.94
N VAL A 136 3.51 -12.80 -1.78
CA VAL A 136 3.07 -12.26 -3.08
C VAL A 136 2.19 -11.02 -2.89
N GLY A 137 1.29 -11.04 -1.91
CA GLY A 137 0.45 -9.88 -1.58
C GLY A 137 1.28 -8.67 -1.12
N ILE A 138 2.29 -8.91 -0.28
CA ILE A 138 3.25 -7.89 0.19
C ILE A 138 4.00 -7.29 -1.00
N GLU A 139 4.57 -8.14 -1.88
CA GLU A 139 5.32 -7.70 -3.04
C GLU A 139 4.48 -6.81 -3.97
N LYS A 140 3.24 -7.23 -4.27
CA LYS A 140 2.33 -6.47 -5.13
C LYS A 140 1.91 -5.13 -4.52
N ALA A 141 1.58 -5.10 -3.23
CA ALA A 141 1.23 -3.86 -2.53
C ALA A 141 2.42 -2.90 -2.49
N GLN A 142 3.62 -3.42 -2.18
CA GLN A 142 4.84 -2.65 -2.14
C GLN A 142 5.22 -2.07 -3.51
N ALA A 143 5.16 -2.88 -4.58
CA ALA A 143 5.45 -2.42 -5.93
C ALA A 143 4.53 -1.26 -6.36
N TYR A 144 3.23 -1.35 -6.04
CA TYR A 144 2.30 -0.26 -6.31
C TYR A 144 2.65 1.00 -5.51
N LEU A 145 2.94 0.89 -4.21
CA LEU A 145 3.29 2.04 -3.37
C LEU A 145 4.59 2.71 -3.84
N GLN A 146 5.55 1.94 -4.33
CA GLN A 146 6.78 2.45 -4.94
C GLN A 146 6.49 3.24 -6.22
N SER A 147 5.63 2.72 -7.10
CA SER A 147 5.16 3.44 -8.29
C SER A 147 4.40 4.72 -7.92
N MET A 148 3.53 4.66 -6.91
CA MET A 148 2.81 5.82 -6.37
C MET A 148 3.75 6.89 -5.84
N HIS A 149 4.75 6.48 -5.07
CA HIS A 149 5.76 7.37 -4.56
C HIS A 149 6.53 8.06 -5.70
N ALA A 150 7.01 7.30 -6.68
CA ALA A 150 7.74 7.84 -7.84
C ALA A 150 6.89 8.84 -8.65
N GLU A 151 5.62 8.51 -8.91
CA GLU A 151 4.70 9.38 -9.66
C GLU A 151 4.38 10.69 -8.93
N LEU A 152 4.16 10.62 -7.61
CA LEU A 152 3.89 11.82 -6.81
C LEU A 152 5.13 12.72 -6.71
N VAL A 153 6.30 12.13 -6.58
CA VAL A 153 7.59 12.83 -6.54
C VAL A 153 7.81 13.62 -7.83
N VAL A 154 7.60 12.98 -8.99
CA VAL A 154 7.65 13.62 -10.30
C VAL A 154 6.58 14.71 -10.43
N ALA A 155 5.33 14.43 -10.02
CA ALA A 155 4.23 15.38 -10.16
C ALA A 155 4.41 16.65 -9.32
N LEU A 156 4.98 16.51 -8.12
CA LEU A 156 5.25 17.59 -7.19
C LEU A 156 6.60 18.28 -7.47
N GLY A 157 7.40 17.79 -8.41
CA GLY A 157 8.74 18.31 -8.68
C GLY A 157 9.74 18.07 -7.54
N ILE A 158 9.44 17.13 -6.64
CA ILE A 158 10.36 16.72 -5.58
C ILE A 158 11.39 15.81 -6.26
N GLN A 159 12.69 16.08 -6.14
CA GLN A 159 13.72 15.15 -6.62
C GLN A 159 14.09 14.23 -5.45
N ILE A 160 13.73 12.94 -5.54
CA ILE A 160 14.26 11.92 -4.63
C ILE A 160 15.44 11.25 -5.32
N LYS A 161 16.62 11.32 -4.68
CA LYS A 161 17.81 10.55 -5.03
C LYS A 161 18.04 9.47 -3.98
#